data_AF-A0A2R6N2J2-F1
#
_entry.id   AF-A0A2R6N2J2-F1
#
_cell.length_a   1.000
_cell.length_b   1.000
_cell.length_c   1.000
_cell.angle_alpha   90.00
_cell.angle_beta   90.00
_cell.angle_gamma   90.00
#
_symmetry.space_group_name_H-M   'P 1'
#
loop_
_entity.id
_entity.type
_entity.pdbx_description
1 polymer ?
#
loop_
_entity_poly.entity_id
_entity_poly.type
_entity_poly.pdbx_seq_one_letter_code
_entity_poly.pdbx_strand_id
1 'polypeptide(L)'
;MSQTTLDDDDLFTEAASEMREDVESSLAKARNALPDADDIWETDADNTLGALNGLHSALGVGDASEHLRDAKKWYTMGEKADAFEDGEELAEEIDAVA
;
A
#
# COMPACT_ATOMS: atom_id res chain seq x y z
N MET A 1 -37.82 20.33 -16.25
CA MET A 1 -36.39 20.29 -15.88
C MET A 1 -36.23 19.14 -14.90
N SER A 2 -35.91 17.96 -15.42
CA SER A 2 -35.83 16.70 -14.66
C SER A 2 -34.67 15.90 -15.25
N GLN A 3 -33.46 16.44 -15.16
CA GLN A 3 -32.24 15.73 -15.60
C GLN A 3 -31.02 16.47 -15.04
N THR A 4 -30.61 16.17 -13.80
CA THR A 4 -29.28 16.53 -13.27
C THR A 4 -28.82 15.56 -12.17
N THR A 5 -29.74 14.96 -11.40
CA THR A 5 -29.37 14.03 -10.32
C THR A 5 -28.84 12.66 -10.78
N LEU A 6 -28.94 12.30 -12.07
CA LEU A 6 -28.44 11.01 -12.55
C LEU A 6 -26.93 11.03 -12.86
N ASP A 7 -26.31 12.20 -13.06
CA ASP A 7 -24.87 12.30 -13.37
C ASP A 7 -24.00 12.40 -12.10
N ASP A 8 -24.56 12.88 -10.97
CA ASP A 8 -23.79 13.11 -9.75
C ASP A 8 -23.52 11.81 -8.97
N ASP A 9 -24.53 10.94 -8.81
CA ASP A 9 -24.41 9.68 -8.05
C ASP A 9 -23.45 8.68 -8.73
N ASP A 10 -23.46 8.61 -10.06
CA ASP A 10 -22.54 7.80 -10.84
C ASP A 10 -21.09 8.33 -10.71
N LEU A 11 -20.90 9.66 -10.69
CA LEU A 11 -19.59 10.29 -10.51
C LEU A 11 -19.01 10.05 -9.10
N PHE A 12 -19.83 10.10 -8.05
CA PHE A 12 -19.38 9.77 -6.70
C PHE A 12 -18.96 8.31 -6.57
N THR A 13 -19.67 7.41 -7.24
CA THR A 13 -19.34 5.98 -7.29
C THR A 13 -18.03 5.72 -8.04
N GLU A 14 -17.80 6.42 -9.15
CA GLU A 14 -16.55 6.36 -9.91
C GLU A 14 -15.38 6.89 -9.07
N ALA A 15 -15.53 8.04 -8.41
CA ALA A 15 -14.51 8.62 -7.56
C ALA A 15 -14.20 7.73 -6.33
N ALA A 16 -15.20 7.09 -5.74
CA ALA A 16 -15.02 6.12 -4.67
C ALA A 16 -14.21 4.90 -5.13
N SER A 17 -14.51 4.39 -6.33
CA SER A 17 -13.79 3.28 -6.95
C SER A 17 -12.33 3.66 -7.25
N GLU A 18 -12.08 4.86 -7.76
CA GLU A 18 -10.73 5.38 -8.03
C GLU A 18 -9.92 5.52 -6.73
N MET A 19 -10.51 6.08 -5.66
CA MET A 19 -9.83 6.17 -4.37
C MET A 19 -9.46 4.80 -3.81
N ARG A 20 -10.31 3.78 -4.02
CA ARG A 20 -10.00 2.39 -3.63
C ARG A 20 -8.82 1.85 -4.43
N GLU A 21 -8.85 2.00 -5.75
CA GLU A 21 -7.76 1.55 -6.63
C GLU A 21 -6.43 2.20 -6.25
N ASP A 22 -6.44 3.47 -5.86
CA ASP A 22 -5.24 4.18 -5.38
C ASP A 22 -4.66 3.61 -4.09
N VAL A 23 -5.52 3.15 -3.15
CA VAL A 23 -5.09 2.45 -1.93
C VAL A 23 -4.47 1.10 -2.30
N GLU A 24 -5.18 0.28 -3.06
CA GLU A 24 -4.74 -1.07 -3.44
C GLU A 24 -3.45 -1.05 -4.26
N SER A 25 -3.34 -0.12 -5.21
CA SER A 25 -2.14 0.10 -6.03
C SER A 25 -0.94 0.50 -5.17
N SER A 26 -1.15 1.38 -4.19
CA SER A 26 -0.11 1.80 -3.25
C SER A 26 0.34 0.63 -2.34
N LEU A 27 -0.60 -0.20 -1.87
CA LEU A 27 -0.28 -1.41 -1.10
C LEU A 27 0.48 -2.45 -1.91
N ALA A 28 0.10 -2.67 -3.18
CA ALA A 28 0.82 -3.56 -4.09
C ALA A 28 2.26 -3.07 -4.31
N LYS A 29 2.45 -1.77 -4.53
CA LYS A 29 3.80 -1.17 -4.65
C LYS A 29 4.61 -1.34 -3.36
N ALA A 30 4.00 -1.15 -2.19
CA ALA A 30 4.68 -1.34 -0.92
C ALA A 30 5.17 -2.79 -0.75
N ARG A 31 4.31 -3.78 -1.04
CA ARG A 31 4.66 -5.21 -0.98
C ARG A 31 5.76 -5.57 -1.98
N ASN A 32 5.68 -5.06 -3.21
CA ASN A 32 6.67 -5.34 -4.26
C ASN A 32 8.03 -4.65 -4.03
N ALA A 33 8.08 -3.60 -3.19
CA ALA A 33 9.33 -2.92 -2.86
C ALA A 33 10.10 -3.62 -1.72
N LEU A 34 9.48 -4.56 -1.02
CA LEU A 34 10.15 -5.36 0.00
C LEU A 34 11.09 -6.40 -0.66
N PRO A 35 12.22 -6.72 -0.03
CA PRO A 35 13.10 -7.78 -0.51
C PRO A 35 12.40 -9.14 -0.45
N ASP A 36 12.69 -10.00 -1.43
CA ASP A 36 12.23 -11.38 -1.43
C ASP A 36 12.83 -12.13 -0.23
N ALA A 37 12.01 -12.96 0.43
CA ALA A 37 12.43 -13.65 1.64
C ALA A 37 13.63 -14.58 1.41
N ASP A 38 13.72 -15.21 0.24
CA ASP A 38 14.82 -16.10 -0.12
C ASP A 38 16.14 -15.31 -0.29
N ASP A 39 16.08 -14.12 -0.88
CA ASP A 39 17.25 -13.25 -1.09
C ASP A 39 17.89 -12.77 0.23
N ILE A 40 17.10 -12.66 1.31
CA ILE A 40 17.59 -12.25 2.63
C ILE A 40 18.52 -13.31 3.24
N TRP A 41 18.31 -14.59 2.94
CA TRP A 41 19.04 -15.69 3.54
C TRP A 41 20.30 -16.08 2.76
N GLU A 42 20.45 -15.61 1.52
CA GLU A 42 21.64 -15.87 0.72
C GLU A 42 22.81 -14.98 1.14
N THR A 43 23.98 -15.58 1.39
CA THR A 43 25.19 -14.82 1.70
C THR A 43 26.44 -15.54 1.20
N ASP A 44 27.28 -14.82 0.45
CA ASP A 44 28.60 -15.27 0.02
C ASP A 44 29.71 -14.98 1.05
N ALA A 45 29.35 -14.45 2.22
CA ALA A 45 30.32 -14.03 3.22
C ALA A 45 30.84 -15.20 4.06
N ASP A 46 32.15 -15.44 4.02
CA ASP A 46 32.83 -16.47 4.82
C ASP A 46 33.10 -16.08 6.29
N ASN A 47 32.58 -14.94 6.74
CA ASN A 47 32.76 -14.46 8.11
C ASN A 47 31.52 -13.76 8.66
N THR A 48 31.42 -13.75 9.99
CA THR A 48 30.24 -13.25 10.70
C THR A 48 29.97 -11.77 10.43
N LEU A 49 31.01 -10.93 10.33
CA LEU A 49 30.84 -9.51 10.08
C LEU A 49 30.31 -9.25 8.67
N GLY A 50 30.81 -9.98 7.67
CA GLY A 50 30.35 -9.91 6.29
C GLY A 50 28.89 -10.33 6.16
N ALA A 51 28.51 -11.45 6.79
CA ALA A 51 27.13 -11.93 6.81
C ALA A 51 26.18 -10.91 7.46
N LEU A 52 26.56 -10.32 8.60
CA LEU A 52 25.74 -9.32 9.29
C LEU A 52 25.59 -8.02 8.48
N ASN A 53 26.65 -7.57 7.82
CA ASN A 53 26.57 -6.38 6.96
C ASN A 53 25.73 -6.66 5.71
N GLY A 54 25.86 -7.85 5.10
CA GLY A 54 25.03 -8.28 3.99
C GLY A 54 23.55 -8.32 4.36
N LEU A 55 23.23 -8.93 5.50
CA LEU A 55 21.88 -8.97 6.04
C LEU A 55 21.32 -7.55 6.28
N HIS A 56 22.10 -6.65 6.87
CA HIS A 56 21.67 -5.26 7.08
C HIS A 56 21.32 -4.57 5.75
N SER A 57 22.11 -4.79 4.70
CA SER A 57 21.83 -4.25 3.37
C SER A 57 20.61 -4.91 2.71
N ALA A 58 20.46 -6.23 2.85
CA ALA A 58 19.34 -6.99 2.28
C ALA A 58 17.99 -6.65 2.94
N LEU A 59 17.99 -6.29 4.23
CA LEU A 59 16.80 -5.84 4.97
C LEU A 59 16.37 -4.40 4.64
N GLY A 60 17.00 -3.75 3.66
CA GLY A 60 16.58 -2.44 3.18
C GLY A 60 15.18 -2.51 2.57
N VAL A 61 14.24 -1.76 3.14
CA VAL A 61 12.83 -1.75 2.69
C VAL A 61 12.57 -0.88 1.44
N GLY A 62 13.62 -0.27 0.87
CA GLY A 62 13.50 0.63 -0.28
C GLY A 62 12.40 1.68 -0.11
N ASP A 63 11.55 1.80 -1.13
CA ASP A 63 10.42 2.74 -1.18
C ASP A 63 9.14 2.19 -0.53
N ALA A 64 9.18 0.98 0.08
CA ALA A 64 7.99 0.33 0.64
C ALA A 64 7.29 1.21 1.70
N SER A 65 8.08 1.90 2.54
CA SER A 65 7.55 2.80 3.56
C SER A 65 6.85 4.04 2.97
N GLU A 66 7.33 4.55 1.84
CA GLU A 66 6.72 5.68 1.14
C GLU A 66 5.39 5.26 0.50
N HIS A 67 5.37 4.11 -0.16
CA HIS A 67 4.15 3.54 -0.74
C HIS A 67 3.09 3.19 0.31
N LEU A 68 3.48 2.65 1.47
CA LEU A 68 2.54 2.42 2.57
C LEU A 68 1.95 3.74 3.10
N ARG A 69 2.75 4.81 3.14
CA ARG A 69 2.29 6.13 3.53
C ARG A 69 1.30 6.71 2.52
N ASP A 70 1.51 6.49 1.22
CA ASP A 70 0.58 6.87 0.17
C ASP A 70 -0.74 6.11 0.29
N ALA A 71 -0.70 4.80 0.54
CA ALA A 71 -1.89 4.00 0.83
C ALA A 71 -2.68 4.56 2.03
N LYS A 72 -2.00 4.84 3.15
CA LYS A 72 -2.60 5.46 4.35
C LYS A 72 -3.22 6.82 4.05
N LYS A 73 -2.58 7.63 3.20
CA LYS A 73 -3.08 8.94 2.79
C LYS A 73 -4.39 8.82 2.01
N TRP A 74 -4.42 7.95 0.99
CA TRP A 74 -5.62 7.73 0.18
C TRP A 74 -6.75 7.12 0.99
N TYR A 75 -6.45 6.15 1.84
CA TYR A 75 -7.40 5.56 2.77
C TYR A 75 -8.02 6.62 3.69
N THR A 76 -7.20 7.45 4.34
CA THR A 76 -7.71 8.51 5.23
C THR A 76 -8.56 9.55 4.48
N MET A 77 -8.28 9.78 3.20
CA MET A 77 -9.06 10.69 2.36
C MET A 77 -10.42 10.08 2.00
N GLY A 78 -10.44 8.81 1.57
CA GLY A 78 -11.67 8.10 1.22
C GLY A 78 -12.56 7.81 2.42
N GLU A 79 -11.99 7.45 3.58
CA GLU A 79 -12.75 7.22 4.81
C GLU A 79 -13.50 8.50 5.25
N LYS A 80 -12.84 9.65 5.20
CA LYS A 80 -13.48 10.95 5.51
C LYS A 80 -14.56 11.35 4.51
N ALA A 81 -14.48 10.83 3.29
CA ALA A 81 -15.45 11.06 2.23
C ALA A 81 -16.58 10.02 2.22
N ASP A 82 -16.56 9.05 3.16
CA ASP A 82 -17.50 7.91 3.19
C ASP A 82 -17.47 7.11 1.87
N ALA A 83 -16.28 6.96 1.29
CA ALA A 83 -16.07 6.37 -0.03
C ALA A 83 -15.97 4.83 -0.03
N PHE A 84 -15.91 4.19 1.14
CA PHE A 84 -15.66 2.75 1.25
C PHE A 84 -16.80 2.06 1.99
N GLU A 85 -17.34 0.99 1.41
CA GLU A 85 -18.32 0.12 2.07
C GLU A 85 -17.65 -0.83 3.08
N ASP A 86 -16.37 -1.13 2.88
CA ASP A 86 -15.52 -2.10 3.57
C ASP A 86 -14.23 -1.45 4.11
N GLY A 87 -14.32 -0.19 4.55
CA GLY A 87 -13.16 0.56 5.05
C GLY A 87 -12.39 -0.15 6.17
N GLU A 88 -13.07 -0.91 7.03
CA GLU A 88 -12.42 -1.70 8.08
C GLU A 88 -11.49 -2.79 7.51
N GLU A 89 -11.89 -3.48 6.43
CA GLU A 89 -11.06 -4.50 5.77
C GLU A 89 -9.82 -3.86 5.13
N LEU A 90 -9.98 -2.69 4.49
CA LEU A 90 -8.85 -1.93 3.94
C LEU A 90 -7.88 -1.46 5.04
N ALA A 91 -8.39 -1.08 6.20
CA ALA A 91 -7.55 -0.71 7.35
C ALA A 91 -6.74 -1.91 7.86
N GLU A 92 -7.36 -3.09 7.97
CA GLU A 92 -6.68 -4.33 8.34
C GLU A 92 -5.57 -4.69 7.33
N GLU A 93 -5.82 -4.53 6.03
CA GLU A 93 -4.81 -4.73 4.99
C GLU A 93 -3.63 -3.78 5.10
N ILE A 94 -3.89 -2.51 5.42
CA ILE A 94 -2.87 -1.49 5.63
C ILE A 94 -2.01 -1.85 6.85
N ASP A 95 -2.64 -2.30 7.94
CA ASP A 95 -1.95 -2.68 9.18
C ASP A 95 -1.14 -3.97 9.00
N ALA A 96 -1.58 -4.89 8.15
CA ALA A 96 -0.81 -6.10 7.82
C ALA A 96 0.51 -5.82 7.10
N VAL A 97 0.67 -4.64 6.50
CA VAL A 97 1.90 -4.20 5.82
C VAL A 97 2.74 -3.25 6.70
N ALA A 98 2.19 -2.75 7.81
CA ALA A 98 2.81 -1.75 8.69
C ALA A 98 3.80 -2.35 9.70
#